data_AF-A0A9W7CJM9-F1
#
_entry.id   AF-A0A9W7CJM9-F1
#
_cell.length_a   1.000
_cell.length_b   1.000
_cell.length_c   1.000
_cell.angle_alpha   90.00
_cell.angle_beta   90.00
_cell.angle_gamma   90.00
#
_symmetry.space_group_name_H-M   'P 1'
#
loop_
_entity.id
_entity.type
_entity.pdbx_description
1 polymer ?
#
loop_
_entity_poly.entity_id
_entity_poly.type
_entity_poly.pdbx_seq_one_letter_code
_entity_poly.pdbx_strand_id
1 'polypeptide(L)'
;MSVGDDSAKADAPKDEATACPADDSEQPVAPPPRKRVVRTGEVNCRWLYNQVQASRGMILIDTRTRAEYEDDSIPSAISIPPMAGCRSLDDVESGLLEEQRYLFSCKKRKLRDVVLFGDAVRKGAADDAADAKSCSWLRTLERLIIEDGLVTSVKLLCDGFLTFKYRYPFYTTSALLDEISGQLTRTKSGTHNLNYPNEILEGFLFLGNMWHAQSKQVVSHLGITHVVNASLDVGNTFEGDGVKYLNVTIKDRPEADISSYFDSAYRFIESAKRTQHGRVLMHCTQGISRSATLVIMYLMRANNWSLVTAVNFAMASRGVVYPNQGFVKSLMVEEFRLYKGNSITSDEVDNMLQNLIPDRPVIMDVLKIRFGVKENQIIDISRDDGEPIRTVEEIAELPDEAEVFVSVGKAGNIQEYSQRGTKPQQPPIHGSSASRYAPSNHRQPHSRHQQQERTRQQFRRDLQSPRERIFRERSSSEGIVDTLQQIETCGRNPDAPRTRSFQLDTANAESPTTTPPVEDPEVAERKFRELWKLSFPSMGLIERGALLKIKRPEILMDVMLGMSSLSCGALTLQEFSQRLIELGYADSDRQAVIALLDTARRATGRVVG
;
A
#
# COMPACT_ATOMS: atom_id res chain seq x y z
N MET A 1 20.84 93.91 35.95
CA MET A 1 20.23 92.62 36.33
C MET A 1 20.04 91.83 35.04
N SER A 2 20.63 90.69 34.75
CA SER A 2 21.62 89.82 35.40
C SER A 2 22.02 88.84 34.28
N VAL A 3 22.99 89.22 33.44
CA VAL A 3 24.29 88.54 33.23
C VAL A 3 24.18 87.04 32.88
N GLY A 4 24.71 86.68 31.71
CA GLY A 4 24.69 85.32 31.14
C GLY A 4 25.45 85.22 29.80
N ASP A 5 26.69 85.73 29.81
CA ASP A 5 27.70 85.75 28.73
C ASP A 5 28.06 84.35 28.16
N ASP A 6 28.76 84.20 27.02
CA ASP A 6 28.96 85.02 25.80
C ASP A 6 29.62 84.11 24.71
N SER A 7 29.84 84.70 23.54
CA SER A 7 30.32 84.23 22.23
C SER A 7 31.48 83.21 22.10
N ALA A 8 31.51 82.62 20.90
CA ALA A 8 32.40 81.53 20.49
C ALA A 8 33.76 81.97 19.92
N LYS A 9 34.71 81.00 19.83
CA LYS A 9 35.81 80.99 18.85
C LYS A 9 36.29 79.56 18.58
N ALA A 10 36.84 79.34 17.38
CA ALA A 10 37.39 78.07 16.93
C ALA A 10 38.92 78.11 16.91
N ASP A 11 39.56 76.94 17.09
CA ASP A 11 40.91 76.65 16.57
C ASP A 11 41.15 75.12 16.55
N ALA A 12 42.10 74.69 15.71
CA ALA A 12 42.63 73.33 15.58
C ALA A 12 44.17 73.42 15.54
N PRO A 13 44.96 72.34 15.35
CA PRO A 13 44.74 70.89 15.54
C PRO A 13 45.71 70.32 16.62
N LYS A 14 45.91 68.99 16.73
CA LYS A 14 47.23 68.37 17.03
C LYS A 14 47.30 66.82 16.98
N ASP A 15 48.38 66.37 16.34
CA ASP A 15 49.27 65.22 16.60
C ASP A 15 48.76 63.75 16.64
N GLU A 16 49.24 62.97 15.66
CA GLU A 16 49.30 61.50 15.65
C GLU A 16 50.51 60.97 16.45
N ALA A 17 50.34 59.87 17.20
CA ALA A 17 51.46 58.97 17.56
C ALA A 17 50.98 57.55 18.00
N THR A 18 51.15 56.57 17.11
CA THR A 18 51.47 55.14 17.38
C THR A 18 50.77 54.35 18.49
N ALA A 19 49.96 53.37 18.08
CA ALA A 19 49.95 52.01 18.65
C ALA A 19 49.50 50.97 17.59
N CYS A 20 50.16 49.80 17.55
CA CYS A 20 49.82 48.64 16.70
C CYS A 20 49.82 47.38 17.59
N PRO A 21 49.38 46.21 17.09
CA PRO A 21 48.01 45.87 16.69
C PRO A 21 47.44 44.77 17.61
N ALA A 22 46.13 44.49 17.55
CA ALA A 22 45.51 43.39 18.31
C ALA A 22 44.56 42.55 17.43
N ASP A 23 44.96 41.29 17.27
CA ASP A 23 44.22 40.08 16.84
C ASP A 23 43.06 40.18 15.81
N ASP A 24 43.28 39.53 14.66
CA ASP A 24 42.23 38.99 13.81
C ASP A 24 41.44 37.92 14.59
N SER A 25 40.26 38.28 15.08
CA SER A 25 39.31 37.31 15.64
C SER A 25 38.52 36.66 14.50
N GLU A 26 38.93 35.45 14.12
CA GLU A 26 38.12 34.56 13.27
C GLU A 26 36.71 34.43 13.88
N GLN A 27 35.70 35.00 13.22
CA GLN A 27 34.32 34.74 13.60
C GLN A 27 34.01 33.26 13.31
N PRO A 28 33.48 32.50 14.29
CA PRO A 28 33.13 31.11 14.04
C PRO A 28 32.03 31.03 12.99
N VAL A 29 32.38 30.51 11.81
CA VAL A 29 31.42 30.22 10.74
C VAL A 29 30.33 29.33 11.32
N ALA A 30 29.10 29.81 11.33
CA ALA A 30 27.97 29.07 11.88
C ALA A 30 27.91 27.67 11.23
N PRO A 31 27.79 26.58 12.01
CA PRO A 31 27.82 25.24 11.46
C PRO A 31 26.73 25.11 10.40
N PRO A 32 27.04 24.54 9.21
CA PRO A 32 26.09 24.49 8.11
C PRO A 32 24.80 23.81 8.56
N PRO A 33 23.62 24.31 8.13
CA PRO A 33 22.34 23.79 8.60
C PRO A 33 22.28 22.29 8.34
N ARG A 34 22.06 21.50 9.40
CA ARG A 34 22.05 20.04 9.32
C ARG A 34 21.06 19.59 8.23
N LYS A 35 21.58 19.04 7.14
CA LYS A 35 20.77 18.52 6.03
C LYS A 35 19.78 17.49 6.57
N ARG A 36 18.54 17.54 6.07
CA ARG A 36 17.49 16.59 6.46
C ARG A 36 17.89 15.19 5.99
N VAL A 37 17.71 14.19 6.86
CA VAL A 37 17.80 12.78 6.46
C VAL A 37 16.64 12.47 5.51
N VAL A 38 16.97 12.25 4.24
CA VAL A 38 16.01 11.85 3.20
C VAL A 38 15.73 10.36 3.34
N ARG A 39 14.45 9.98 3.39
CA ARG A 39 14.05 8.56 3.44
C ARG A 39 14.20 7.94 2.05
N THR A 40 14.87 6.81 1.93
CA THR A 40 14.97 6.04 0.68
C THR A 40 13.99 4.86 0.67
N GLY A 41 13.82 4.20 -0.47
CA GLY A 41 13.02 2.96 -0.54
C GLY A 41 12.75 2.46 -1.96
N GLU A 42 12.33 1.20 -2.04
CA GLU A 42 11.93 0.52 -3.27
C GLU A 42 10.39 0.43 -3.35
N VAL A 43 9.82 0.60 -4.54
CA VAL A 43 8.36 0.51 -4.79
C VAL A 43 8.07 -0.25 -6.08
N ASN A 44 6.88 -0.86 -6.14
CA ASN A 44 6.40 -1.61 -7.30
C ASN A 44 5.32 -0.85 -8.09
N CYS A 45 4.98 -1.36 -9.27
CA CYS A 45 4.00 -0.72 -10.16
C CYS A 45 2.63 -0.50 -9.48
N ARG A 46 2.14 -1.43 -8.67
CA ARG A 46 0.85 -1.29 -7.94
C ARG A 46 0.89 -0.15 -6.93
N TRP A 47 1.97 0.00 -6.18
CA TRP A 47 2.14 1.13 -5.27
C TRP A 47 2.10 2.45 -6.04
N LEU A 48 2.87 2.57 -7.13
CA LEU A 48 2.93 3.80 -7.91
C LEU A 48 1.56 4.15 -8.52
N TYR A 49 0.90 3.17 -9.16
CA TYR A 49 -0.45 3.31 -9.69
C TYR A 49 -1.43 3.83 -8.62
N ASN A 50 -1.41 3.25 -7.42
CA ASN A 50 -2.28 3.70 -6.32
C ASN A 50 -1.97 5.12 -5.83
N GLN A 51 -0.70 5.51 -5.77
CA GLN A 51 -0.31 6.83 -5.29
C GLN A 51 -0.59 7.95 -6.31
N VAL A 52 -0.50 7.70 -7.62
CA VAL A 52 -0.82 8.72 -8.63
C VAL A 52 -2.32 9.07 -8.64
N GLN A 53 -3.22 8.11 -8.36
CA GLN A 53 -4.66 8.39 -8.17
C GLN A 53 -4.97 9.26 -6.93
N ALA A 54 -4.04 9.32 -5.96
CA ALA A 54 -4.25 10.02 -4.69
C ALA A 54 -3.97 11.53 -4.76
N SER A 55 -3.48 12.07 -5.89
CA SER A 55 -3.15 13.48 -6.09
C SER A 55 -2.27 14.12 -5.00
N ARG A 56 -1.47 13.29 -4.28
CA ARG A 56 -0.66 13.69 -3.13
C ARG A 56 0.45 14.70 -3.45
N GLY A 57 0.69 14.95 -4.73
CA GLY A 57 1.78 15.80 -5.17
C GLY A 57 3.13 15.15 -4.84
N MET A 58 3.44 14.04 -5.49
CA MET A 58 4.83 13.61 -5.65
C MET A 58 5.50 14.41 -6.78
N ILE A 59 6.79 14.16 -6.98
CA ILE A 59 7.49 14.43 -8.24
C ILE A 59 7.82 13.06 -8.83
N LEU A 60 7.40 12.82 -10.07
CA LEU A 60 7.67 11.59 -10.80
C LEU A 60 8.72 11.89 -11.87
N ILE A 61 9.78 11.09 -11.95
CA ILE A 61 10.96 11.38 -12.79
C ILE A 61 11.32 10.16 -13.62
N ASP A 62 11.29 10.34 -14.94
CA ASP A 62 11.72 9.36 -15.92
C ASP A 62 13.20 9.56 -16.24
N THR A 63 13.97 8.50 -16.08
CA THR A 63 15.43 8.50 -16.23
C THR A 63 15.93 7.78 -17.49
N ARG A 64 15.00 7.32 -18.34
CA ARG A 64 15.29 6.77 -19.69
C ARG A 64 15.77 7.86 -20.64
N THR A 65 16.15 7.48 -21.86
CA THR A 65 16.54 8.47 -22.88
C THR A 65 15.37 9.38 -23.26
N ARG A 66 15.70 10.53 -23.84
CA ARG A 66 14.68 11.52 -24.22
C ARG A 66 13.67 10.97 -25.23
N ALA A 67 14.15 10.19 -26.20
CA ALA A 67 13.31 9.57 -27.22
C ALA A 67 12.32 8.56 -26.62
N GLU A 68 12.75 7.75 -25.65
CA GLU A 68 11.88 6.76 -24.98
C GLU A 68 10.81 7.41 -24.09
N TYR A 69 11.10 8.58 -23.52
CA TYR A 69 10.11 9.38 -22.78
C TYR A 69 9.11 10.06 -23.72
N GLU A 70 9.58 10.54 -24.89
CA GLU A 70 8.73 11.21 -25.90
C GLU A 70 7.84 10.23 -26.67
N ASP A 71 8.28 8.97 -26.85
CA ASP A 71 7.44 7.86 -27.32
C ASP A 71 6.33 7.53 -26.30
N ASP A 72 6.71 7.20 -25.07
CA ASP A 72 5.73 6.89 -24.02
C ASP A 72 6.32 6.97 -22.60
N SER A 73 5.58 7.58 -21.67
CA SER A 73 5.96 7.70 -20.26
C SER A 73 4.72 7.64 -19.34
N ILE A 74 4.93 7.75 -18.03
CA ILE A 74 3.84 7.84 -17.06
C ILE A 74 3.35 9.31 -17.04
N PRO A 75 2.03 9.58 -17.08
CA PRO A 75 1.50 10.95 -17.07
C PRO A 75 2.02 11.75 -15.87
N SER A 76 2.37 13.02 -16.11
CA SER A 76 3.01 13.96 -15.18
C SER A 76 4.46 13.68 -14.76
N ALA A 77 5.13 12.68 -15.35
CA ALA A 77 6.56 12.50 -15.18
C ALA A 77 7.39 13.66 -15.78
N ILE A 78 8.55 13.92 -15.20
CA ILE A 78 9.58 14.83 -15.72
C ILE A 78 10.69 13.99 -16.35
N SER A 79 11.02 14.26 -17.62
CA SER A 79 12.17 13.65 -18.30
C SER A 79 13.48 14.24 -17.77
N ILE A 80 14.29 13.41 -17.09
CA ILE A 80 15.66 13.72 -16.68
C ILE A 80 16.55 12.59 -17.20
N PRO A 81 16.90 12.59 -18.50
CA PRO A 81 17.72 11.55 -19.13
C PRO A 81 19.18 11.61 -18.66
N PRO A 82 20.02 10.60 -18.96
CA PRO A 82 21.42 10.58 -18.57
C PRO A 82 22.22 11.81 -19.05
N MET A 83 22.78 12.58 -18.11
CA MET A 83 23.54 13.80 -18.39
C MET A 83 25.04 13.57 -18.19
N ALA A 84 25.81 13.64 -19.28
CA ALA A 84 27.26 13.49 -19.25
C ALA A 84 27.92 14.60 -18.41
N GLY A 85 28.77 14.22 -17.46
CA GLY A 85 29.53 15.16 -16.63
C GLY A 85 28.73 15.86 -15.50
N CYS A 86 27.44 15.55 -15.33
CA CYS A 86 26.60 16.10 -14.26
C CYS A 86 27.13 15.71 -12.85
N ARG A 87 27.30 16.71 -11.97
CA ARG A 87 27.84 16.53 -10.60
C ARG A 87 26.94 17.11 -9.51
N SER A 88 25.95 17.92 -9.87
CA SER A 88 25.05 18.64 -8.96
C SER A 88 23.62 18.65 -9.50
N LEU A 89 22.64 19.00 -8.66
CA LEU A 89 21.28 19.25 -9.15
C LEU A 89 21.13 20.58 -9.90
N ASP A 90 22.09 21.51 -9.76
CA ASP A 90 22.12 22.75 -10.54
C ASP A 90 22.52 22.46 -12.00
N ASP A 91 23.39 21.47 -12.23
CA ASP A 91 23.67 20.93 -13.57
C ASP A 91 22.39 20.30 -14.17
N VAL A 92 21.64 19.54 -13.37
CA VAL A 92 20.35 18.93 -13.79
C VAL A 92 19.33 20.01 -14.15
N GLU A 93 19.14 21.02 -13.30
CA GLU A 93 18.20 22.12 -13.55
C GLU A 93 18.61 22.98 -14.75
N SER A 94 19.92 23.16 -14.97
CA SER A 94 20.45 23.84 -16.15
C SER A 94 20.24 23.03 -17.43
N GLY A 95 20.43 21.71 -17.37
CA GLY A 95 20.28 20.77 -18.49
C GLY A 95 18.83 20.42 -18.88
N LEU A 96 17.86 20.73 -18.01
CA LEU A 96 16.43 20.65 -18.34
C LEU A 96 16.02 21.70 -19.38
N LEU A 97 15.03 21.37 -20.21
CA LEU A 97 14.35 22.36 -21.06
C LEU A 97 13.82 23.52 -20.20
N GLU A 98 13.81 24.73 -20.74
CA GLU A 98 13.33 25.94 -20.04
C GLU A 98 11.91 25.76 -19.49
N GLU A 99 11.01 25.15 -20.26
CA GLU A 99 9.65 24.78 -19.87
C GLU A 99 9.58 23.73 -18.75
N GLN A 100 10.64 22.97 -18.51
CA GLN A 100 10.71 21.90 -17.51
C GLN A 100 11.47 22.31 -16.24
N ARG A 101 12.38 23.31 -16.30
CA ARG A 101 13.18 23.77 -15.12
C ARG A 101 12.31 24.08 -13.91
N TYR A 102 11.22 24.82 -14.11
CA TYR A 102 10.33 25.22 -13.02
C TYR A 102 9.68 24.04 -12.28
N LEU A 103 9.55 22.86 -12.93
CA LEU A 103 8.96 21.65 -12.35
C LEU A 103 9.90 20.96 -11.35
N PHE A 104 11.21 21.09 -11.54
CA PHE A 104 12.23 20.43 -10.71
C PHE A 104 13.08 21.38 -9.84
N SER A 105 12.80 22.69 -9.88
CA SER A 105 13.46 23.70 -9.03
C SER A 105 13.46 23.37 -7.52
N CYS A 106 14.44 23.89 -6.79
CA CYS A 106 14.54 23.75 -5.32
C CYS A 106 13.23 24.04 -4.58
N LYS A 107 12.46 25.04 -5.04
CA LYS A 107 11.15 25.40 -4.49
C LYS A 107 10.08 24.32 -4.73
N LYS A 108 10.17 23.57 -5.84
CA LYS A 108 9.30 22.41 -6.09
C LYS A 108 9.76 21.17 -5.34
N ARG A 109 11.07 20.89 -5.22
CA ARG A 109 11.60 19.70 -4.51
C ARG A 109 11.27 19.71 -3.02
N LYS A 110 11.23 20.90 -2.40
CA LYS A 110 11.05 21.08 -0.95
C LYS A 110 9.81 20.36 -0.40
N LEU A 111 10.04 19.44 0.53
CA LEU A 111 9.03 18.64 1.24
C LEU A 111 8.12 17.77 0.34
N ARG A 112 8.64 17.28 -0.79
CA ARG A 112 7.94 16.34 -1.68
C ARG A 112 8.53 14.94 -1.60
N ASP A 113 7.70 13.94 -1.86
CA ASP A 113 8.19 12.61 -2.21
C ASP A 113 8.55 12.57 -3.70
N VAL A 114 9.70 11.99 -4.01
CA VAL A 114 10.20 11.79 -5.37
C VAL A 114 10.16 10.31 -5.71
N VAL A 115 9.66 9.96 -6.89
CA VAL A 115 9.75 8.62 -7.46
C VAL A 115 10.59 8.70 -8.73
N LEU A 116 11.71 7.97 -8.73
CA LEU A 116 12.55 7.77 -9.92
C LEU A 116 12.17 6.44 -10.56
N PHE A 117 12.08 6.43 -11.89
CA PHE A 117 11.92 5.22 -12.67
C PHE A 117 12.72 5.29 -13.96
N GLY A 118 13.05 4.14 -14.50
CA GLY A 118 13.75 4.00 -15.77
C GLY A 118 13.46 2.61 -16.34
N ASP A 119 14.50 1.94 -16.83
CA ASP A 119 14.46 0.49 -17.01
C ASP A 119 14.35 -0.25 -15.68
N ALA A 120 14.02 -1.55 -15.74
CA ALA A 120 13.93 -2.39 -14.55
C ALA A 120 15.28 -2.42 -13.80
N VAL A 121 15.22 -2.11 -12.51
CA VAL A 121 16.40 -2.10 -11.64
C VAL A 121 16.79 -3.55 -11.37
N ARG A 122 17.79 -4.06 -12.09
CA ARG A 122 18.32 -5.41 -11.86
C ARG A 122 18.72 -5.56 -10.39
N LYS A 123 18.00 -6.42 -9.65
CA LYS A 123 18.54 -7.01 -8.42
C LYS A 123 19.62 -8.00 -8.84
N GLY A 124 20.85 -7.50 -9.00
CA GLY A 124 22.01 -8.36 -9.07
C GLY A 124 22.06 -9.20 -7.81
N ALA A 125 22.20 -10.51 -7.97
CA ALA A 125 22.79 -11.31 -6.91
C ALA A 125 24.18 -10.71 -6.60
N ALA A 126 24.57 -10.69 -5.33
CA ALA A 126 25.95 -10.35 -5.00
C ALA A 126 26.85 -11.44 -5.61
N ASP A 127 27.68 -11.05 -6.59
CA ASP A 127 29.05 -11.56 -6.82
C ASP A 127 29.75 -10.98 -8.07
N ASP A 128 29.02 -10.40 -9.03
CA ASP A 128 29.65 -9.78 -10.24
C ASP A 128 30.23 -8.37 -9.97
N ALA A 129 31.36 -8.33 -9.27
CA ALA A 129 32.12 -7.11 -8.95
C ALA A 129 32.65 -6.32 -10.18
N ALA A 130 32.46 -6.83 -11.40
CA ALA A 130 32.87 -6.17 -12.64
C ALA A 130 31.89 -5.07 -13.11
N ASP A 131 30.58 -5.22 -12.83
CA ASP A 131 29.55 -4.26 -13.30
C ASP A 131 29.31 -3.10 -12.32
N ALA A 132 29.92 -3.15 -11.13
CA ALA A 132 29.87 -2.13 -10.08
C ALA A 132 30.46 -0.75 -10.48
N LYS A 133 31.06 -0.63 -11.67
CA LYS A 133 31.51 0.66 -12.25
C LYS A 133 30.44 1.37 -13.09
N SER A 134 29.34 0.70 -13.46
CA SER A 134 28.20 1.35 -14.10
C SER A 134 27.21 1.83 -13.04
N CYS A 135 27.48 3.00 -12.44
CA CYS A 135 26.44 3.72 -11.71
C CYS A 135 25.35 4.16 -12.68
N SER A 136 24.34 3.29 -12.89
CA SER A 136 23.12 3.61 -13.65
C SER A 136 22.65 5.02 -13.27
N TRP A 137 22.32 5.83 -14.28
CA TRP A 137 21.98 7.24 -14.12
C TRP A 137 20.92 7.46 -13.03
N LEU A 138 19.94 6.55 -12.93
CA LEU A 138 18.92 6.49 -11.89
C LEU A 138 19.51 6.49 -10.46
N ARG A 139 20.59 5.73 -10.18
CA ARG A 139 21.29 5.71 -8.89
C ARG A 139 22.16 6.94 -8.66
N THR A 140 22.71 7.52 -9.73
CA THR A 140 23.43 8.81 -9.65
C THR A 140 22.47 9.95 -9.28
N LEU A 141 21.29 10.02 -9.92
CA LEU A 141 20.27 11.01 -9.63
C LEU A 141 19.65 10.80 -8.23
N GLU A 142 19.41 9.55 -7.81
CA GLU A 142 19.01 9.19 -6.44
C GLU A 142 19.96 9.82 -5.41
N ARG A 143 21.27 9.59 -5.56
CA ARG A 143 22.30 10.15 -4.67
C ARG A 143 22.27 11.68 -4.63
N LEU A 144 22.23 12.34 -5.78
CA LEU A 144 22.20 13.82 -5.85
C LEU A 144 20.97 14.41 -5.15
N ILE A 145 19.80 13.76 -5.24
CA ILE A 145 18.57 14.22 -4.57
C ILE A 145 18.61 13.96 -3.05
N ILE A 146 19.26 12.88 -2.62
CA ILE A 146 19.50 12.62 -1.19
C ILE A 146 20.48 13.66 -0.61
N GLU A 147 21.56 13.97 -1.33
CA GLU A 147 22.56 14.95 -0.94
C GLU A 147 22.02 16.40 -0.91
N ASP A 148 21.03 16.74 -1.73
CA ASP A 148 20.30 18.03 -1.71
C ASP A 148 19.49 18.21 -0.41
N GLY A 149 18.91 17.13 0.13
CA GLY A 149 18.22 17.15 1.42
C GLY A 149 16.90 17.93 1.46
N LEU A 150 16.38 18.41 0.32
CA LEU A 150 15.14 19.20 0.27
C LEU A 150 13.87 18.35 0.31
N VAL A 151 13.92 17.11 -0.18
CA VAL A 151 12.77 16.21 -0.34
C VAL A 151 12.40 15.47 0.96
N THR A 152 11.19 14.92 1.07
CA THR A 152 10.82 14.03 2.20
C THR A 152 11.29 12.61 2.00
N SER A 153 11.19 12.09 0.78
CA SER A 153 11.71 10.78 0.42
C SER A 153 12.06 10.67 -1.07
N VAL A 154 12.96 9.74 -1.39
CA VAL A 154 13.24 9.28 -2.75
C VAL A 154 12.87 7.80 -2.81
N LYS A 155 12.21 7.38 -3.88
CA LYS A 155 11.79 5.99 -4.11
C LYS A 155 12.12 5.56 -5.52
N LEU A 156 12.49 4.30 -5.69
CA LEU A 156 12.76 3.72 -6.99
C LEU A 156 11.64 2.77 -7.42
N LEU A 157 11.14 2.92 -8.64
CA LEU A 157 10.27 1.92 -9.26
C LEU A 157 11.11 0.75 -9.77
N CYS A 158 11.24 -0.31 -8.98
CA CYS A 158 12.13 -1.43 -9.28
C CYS A 158 11.77 -2.16 -10.57
N ASP A 159 10.47 -2.29 -10.84
CA ASP A 159 9.92 -3.00 -11.99
C ASP A 159 10.17 -2.28 -13.33
N GLY A 160 10.57 -1.00 -13.30
CA GLY A 160 10.78 -0.16 -14.48
C GLY A 160 9.50 0.27 -15.21
N PHE A 161 9.66 1.13 -16.23
CA PHE A 161 8.54 1.66 -17.01
C PHE A 161 7.78 0.58 -17.79
N LEU A 162 8.49 -0.35 -18.46
CA LEU A 162 7.85 -1.36 -19.31
C LEU A 162 6.87 -2.25 -18.53
N THR A 163 7.21 -2.62 -17.30
CA THR A 163 6.31 -3.39 -16.43
C THR A 163 5.10 -2.55 -15.99
N PHE A 164 5.28 -1.24 -15.76
CA PHE A 164 4.17 -0.34 -15.48
C PHE A 164 3.23 -0.23 -16.70
N LYS A 165 3.77 -0.01 -17.89
CA LYS A 165 3.03 0.03 -19.17
C LYS A 165 2.29 -1.28 -19.44
N TYR A 166 2.90 -2.44 -19.19
CA TYR A 166 2.24 -3.74 -19.36
C TYR A 166 1.04 -3.93 -18.43
N ARG A 167 1.13 -3.45 -17.18
CA ARG A 167 0.10 -3.61 -16.15
C ARG A 167 -1.02 -2.57 -16.24
N TYR A 168 -0.68 -1.34 -16.62
CA TYR A 168 -1.60 -0.21 -16.74
C TYR A 168 -1.43 0.49 -18.10
N PRO A 169 -1.68 -0.21 -19.23
CA PRO A 169 -1.44 0.34 -20.58
C PRO A 169 -2.31 1.56 -20.88
N PHE A 170 -3.44 1.68 -20.19
CA PHE A 170 -4.37 2.82 -20.24
C PHE A 170 -3.92 4.05 -19.42
N TYR A 171 -2.79 3.96 -18.71
CA TYR A 171 -2.25 5.03 -17.86
C TYR A 171 -0.84 5.44 -18.31
N THR A 172 -0.66 5.62 -19.61
CA THR A 172 0.57 6.11 -20.23
C THR A 172 0.29 7.37 -21.07
N THR A 173 1.33 8.12 -21.44
CA THR A 173 1.16 9.34 -22.25
C THR A 173 0.63 9.04 -23.65
N SER A 174 1.07 7.94 -24.27
CA SER A 174 0.57 7.47 -25.57
C SER A 174 -0.93 7.15 -25.52
N ALA A 175 -1.38 6.33 -24.57
CA ALA A 175 -2.78 5.97 -24.44
C ALA A 175 -3.69 7.19 -24.22
N LEU A 176 -3.24 8.18 -23.44
CA LEU A 176 -3.96 9.44 -23.29
C LEU A 176 -4.02 10.26 -24.59
N LEU A 177 -2.97 10.26 -25.41
CA LEU A 177 -2.94 10.96 -26.71
C LEU A 177 -3.88 10.31 -27.74
N ASP A 178 -3.96 8.98 -27.75
CA ASP A 178 -4.90 8.23 -28.59
C ASP A 178 -6.36 8.55 -28.22
N GLU A 179 -6.69 8.60 -26.92
CA GLU A 179 -8.03 9.00 -26.45
C GLU A 179 -8.39 10.45 -26.85
N ILE A 180 -7.46 11.40 -26.75
CA ILE A 180 -7.67 12.81 -27.15
C ILE A 180 -7.98 12.93 -28.65
N SER A 181 -7.31 12.11 -29.45
CA SER A 181 -7.51 12.03 -30.90
C SER A 181 -8.91 11.50 -31.25
N GLY A 182 -9.56 10.81 -30.31
CA GLY A 182 -10.92 10.27 -30.43
C GLY A 182 -12.04 11.31 -30.33
N GLN A 183 -12.04 12.21 -29.32
CA GLN A 183 -12.89 13.42 -29.24
C GLN A 183 -12.67 14.27 -27.95
N LEU A 184 -12.53 15.60 -28.16
CA LEU A 184 -12.76 16.73 -27.23
C LEU A 184 -11.74 17.12 -26.11
N THR A 185 -11.19 18.34 -26.32
CA THR A 185 -10.81 19.36 -25.31
C THR A 185 -9.69 19.07 -24.30
N ARG A 186 -8.45 19.30 -24.75
CA ARG A 186 -7.32 19.71 -23.89
C ARG A 186 -7.68 20.99 -23.11
N THR A 187 -7.87 20.89 -21.80
CA THR A 187 -8.03 22.07 -20.93
C THR A 187 -6.66 22.74 -20.69
N LYS A 188 -6.66 24.03 -20.33
CA LYS A 188 -5.43 24.81 -20.07
C LYS A 188 -4.65 24.39 -18.81
N SER A 189 -4.99 23.26 -18.16
CA SER A 189 -4.24 22.66 -17.06
C SER A 189 -3.45 21.39 -17.44
N GLY A 190 -3.62 20.85 -18.64
CA GLY A 190 -2.86 19.69 -19.12
C GLY A 190 -3.14 18.36 -18.40
N THR A 191 -4.24 18.25 -17.65
CA THR A 191 -4.59 17.04 -16.90
C THR A 191 -5.80 16.33 -17.52
N HIS A 192 -5.56 15.13 -18.05
CA HIS A 192 -6.62 14.21 -18.45
C HIS A 192 -7.21 13.58 -17.19
N ASN A 193 -8.37 14.10 -16.76
CA ASN A 193 -8.91 13.91 -15.42
C ASN A 193 -9.72 12.60 -15.23
N LEU A 194 -9.25 11.48 -15.77
CA LEU A 194 -9.83 10.17 -15.46
C LEU A 194 -9.14 9.58 -14.23
N ASN A 195 -9.83 9.62 -13.07
CA ASN A 195 -9.36 9.01 -11.83
C ASN A 195 -9.83 7.55 -11.78
N TYR A 196 -8.91 6.63 -11.51
CA TYR A 196 -9.17 5.19 -11.47
C TYR A 196 -9.32 4.67 -10.03
N PRO A 197 -10.04 3.55 -9.80
CA PRO A 197 -10.07 2.90 -8.50
C PRO A 197 -8.71 2.33 -8.11
N ASN A 198 -8.43 2.32 -6.81
CA ASN A 198 -7.19 1.78 -6.29
C ASN A 198 -7.20 0.25 -6.39
N GLU A 199 -6.09 -0.33 -6.83
CA GLU A 199 -5.88 -1.77 -6.87
C GLU A 199 -5.46 -2.24 -5.47
N ILE A 200 -6.35 -2.96 -4.81
CA ILE A 200 -6.11 -3.53 -3.47
C ILE A 200 -5.36 -4.86 -3.61
N LEU A 201 -5.90 -5.79 -4.39
CA LEU A 201 -5.21 -7.04 -4.73
C LEU A 201 -4.86 -7.04 -6.21
N GLU A 202 -3.57 -7.31 -6.45
CA GLU A 202 -2.91 -7.33 -7.74
C GLU A 202 -3.69 -8.13 -8.80
N GLY A 203 -4.03 -7.47 -9.90
CA GLY A 203 -4.76 -8.02 -11.04
C GLY A 203 -6.22 -8.40 -10.76
N PHE A 204 -6.75 -8.18 -9.54
CA PHE A 204 -7.97 -8.84 -9.08
C PHE A 204 -9.00 -7.94 -8.37
N LEU A 205 -8.65 -7.24 -7.29
CA LEU A 205 -9.61 -6.52 -6.43
C LEU A 205 -9.32 -5.03 -6.41
N PHE A 206 -10.31 -4.23 -6.79
CA PHE A 206 -10.24 -2.77 -6.88
C PHE A 206 -11.24 -2.11 -5.91
N LEU A 207 -10.87 -0.98 -5.32
CA LEU A 207 -11.70 -0.18 -4.42
C LEU A 207 -11.95 1.21 -5.01
N GLY A 208 -13.22 1.54 -5.24
CA GLY A 208 -13.65 2.76 -5.91
C GLY A 208 -14.86 3.46 -5.29
N ASN A 209 -15.31 4.52 -5.97
CA ASN A 209 -16.51 5.31 -5.67
C ASN A 209 -17.57 5.10 -6.78
N MET A 210 -18.71 5.81 -6.70
CA MET A 210 -19.76 5.70 -7.72
C MET A 210 -19.28 6.06 -9.14
N TRP A 211 -18.44 7.08 -9.28
CA TRP A 211 -17.97 7.58 -10.58
C TRP A 211 -17.08 6.55 -11.28
N HIS A 212 -16.28 5.83 -10.52
CA HIS A 212 -15.46 4.73 -11.03
C HIS A 212 -16.36 3.57 -11.54
N ALA A 213 -17.43 3.25 -10.80
CA ALA A 213 -18.37 2.17 -11.14
C ALA A 213 -19.36 2.51 -12.27
N GLN A 214 -19.52 3.79 -12.59
CA GLN A 214 -20.34 4.30 -13.71
C GLN A 214 -19.52 4.64 -14.96
N SER A 215 -18.18 4.65 -14.88
CA SER A 215 -17.30 4.98 -16.00
C SER A 215 -17.03 3.77 -16.90
N LYS A 216 -17.47 3.85 -18.15
CA LYS A 216 -17.22 2.81 -19.18
C LYS A 216 -15.72 2.64 -19.46
N GLN A 217 -14.95 3.74 -19.45
CA GLN A 217 -13.49 3.69 -19.58
C GLN A 217 -12.87 2.89 -18.42
N VAL A 218 -13.23 3.19 -17.16
CA VAL A 218 -12.69 2.47 -15.98
C VAL A 218 -13.00 0.97 -16.06
N VAL A 219 -14.25 0.60 -16.35
CA VAL A 219 -14.68 -0.80 -16.44
C VAL A 219 -13.98 -1.53 -17.58
N SER A 220 -13.86 -0.90 -18.76
CA SER A 220 -13.19 -1.48 -19.92
C SER A 220 -11.67 -1.61 -19.72
N HIS A 221 -11.00 -0.55 -19.28
CA HIS A 221 -9.54 -0.49 -19.18
C HIS A 221 -8.99 -1.40 -18.09
N LEU A 222 -9.71 -1.56 -16.97
CA LEU A 222 -9.33 -2.49 -15.90
C LEU A 222 -9.81 -3.92 -16.14
N GLY A 223 -10.67 -4.15 -17.15
CA GLY A 223 -11.28 -5.45 -17.42
C GLY A 223 -12.22 -5.93 -16.30
N ILE A 224 -13.01 -5.02 -15.71
CA ILE A 224 -13.90 -5.35 -14.59
C ILE A 224 -15.02 -6.28 -15.06
N THR A 225 -15.10 -7.47 -14.48
CA THR A 225 -16.12 -8.49 -14.80
C THR A 225 -17.16 -8.64 -13.70
N HIS A 226 -16.85 -8.20 -12.49
CA HIS A 226 -17.71 -8.31 -11.31
C HIS A 226 -17.71 -6.98 -10.52
N VAL A 227 -18.85 -6.58 -10.00
CA VAL A 227 -19.00 -5.35 -9.20
C VAL A 227 -19.73 -5.66 -7.90
N VAL A 228 -19.20 -5.17 -6.77
CA VAL A 228 -19.91 -5.14 -5.49
C VAL A 228 -20.34 -3.71 -5.22
N ASN A 229 -21.64 -3.45 -5.35
CA ASN A 229 -22.26 -2.14 -5.15
C ASN A 229 -22.80 -2.02 -3.72
N ALA A 230 -22.00 -1.42 -2.83
CA ALA A 230 -22.36 -1.18 -1.44
C ALA A 230 -23.02 0.21 -1.25
N SER A 231 -24.14 0.44 -1.94
CA SER A 231 -24.91 1.69 -1.86
C SER A 231 -26.43 1.46 -1.86
N LEU A 232 -27.20 2.54 -1.64
CA LEU A 232 -28.67 2.53 -1.75
C LEU A 232 -29.17 3.17 -3.05
N ASP A 233 -28.37 4.09 -3.58
CA ASP A 233 -28.78 5.20 -4.42
C ASP A 233 -28.02 5.22 -5.77
N VAL A 234 -27.01 4.36 -5.92
CA VAL A 234 -26.27 4.18 -7.17
C VAL A 234 -26.80 2.94 -7.89
N GLY A 235 -27.37 3.12 -9.08
CA GLY A 235 -27.79 2.00 -9.93
C GLY A 235 -26.62 1.29 -10.62
N ASN A 236 -26.83 0.05 -11.02
CA ASN A 236 -25.87 -0.75 -11.78
C ASN A 236 -25.88 -0.32 -13.25
N THR A 237 -24.71 -0.03 -13.83
CA THR A 237 -24.61 0.55 -15.19
C THR A 237 -24.36 -0.51 -16.27
N PHE A 238 -23.62 -1.57 -15.95
CA PHE A 238 -23.04 -2.48 -16.94
C PHE A 238 -23.61 -3.91 -16.89
N GLU A 239 -24.79 -4.10 -16.27
CA GLU A 239 -25.47 -5.41 -16.21
C GLU A 239 -25.78 -5.96 -17.63
N GLY A 240 -26.15 -5.08 -18.56
CA GLY A 240 -26.35 -5.44 -19.97
C GLY A 240 -25.07 -5.76 -20.74
N ASP A 241 -23.92 -5.30 -20.25
CA ASP A 241 -22.60 -5.53 -20.87
C ASP A 241 -21.90 -6.79 -20.30
N GLY A 242 -22.64 -7.64 -19.57
CA GLY A 242 -22.14 -8.91 -19.03
C GLY A 242 -21.39 -8.80 -17.69
N VAL A 243 -21.30 -7.60 -17.10
CA VAL A 243 -20.73 -7.40 -15.76
C VAL A 243 -21.69 -7.95 -14.72
N LYS A 244 -21.21 -8.84 -13.84
CA LYS A 244 -22.02 -9.42 -12.76
C LYS A 244 -22.02 -8.48 -11.55
N TYR A 245 -23.18 -8.31 -10.90
CA TYR A 245 -23.32 -7.43 -9.74
C TYR A 245 -23.74 -8.19 -8.48
N LEU A 246 -23.22 -7.74 -7.33
CA LEU A 246 -23.78 -7.98 -6.00
C LEU A 246 -24.18 -6.63 -5.39
N ASN A 247 -25.45 -6.49 -5.03
CA ASN A 247 -25.98 -5.30 -4.37
C ASN A 247 -25.95 -5.48 -2.85
N VAL A 248 -25.25 -4.59 -2.15
CA VAL A 248 -25.22 -4.49 -0.68
C VAL A 248 -25.93 -3.21 -0.28
N THR A 249 -27.25 -3.33 -0.17
CA THR A 249 -28.20 -2.21 -0.01
C THR A 249 -28.17 -1.66 1.42
N ILE A 250 -27.17 -0.85 1.75
CA ILE A 250 -26.91 -0.37 3.10
C ILE A 250 -26.58 1.14 3.22
N LYS A 251 -27.04 1.76 4.31
CA LYS A 251 -26.70 3.14 4.71
C LYS A 251 -25.31 3.20 5.31
N ASP A 252 -24.61 4.32 5.11
CA ASP A 252 -23.34 4.60 5.80
C ASP A 252 -23.62 5.17 7.19
N ARG A 253 -23.98 4.29 8.14
CA ARG A 253 -24.30 4.68 9.52
C ARG A 253 -23.83 3.62 10.52
N PRO A 254 -23.41 3.99 11.74
CA PRO A 254 -23.01 3.05 12.78
C PRO A 254 -24.09 2.03 13.18
N GLU A 255 -25.36 2.39 13.04
CA GLU A 255 -26.49 1.51 13.39
C GLU A 255 -26.87 0.49 12.29
N ALA A 256 -26.22 0.56 11.12
CA ALA A 256 -26.56 -0.31 9.99
C ALA A 256 -25.75 -1.62 10.05
N ASP A 257 -26.45 -2.76 10.05
CA ASP A 257 -25.78 -4.07 10.07
C ASP A 257 -25.19 -4.44 8.71
N ILE A 258 -23.90 -4.15 8.54
CA ILE A 258 -23.11 -4.56 7.38
C ILE A 258 -22.62 -6.02 7.46
N SER A 259 -22.62 -6.62 8.66
CA SER A 259 -22.11 -7.97 8.89
C SER A 259 -22.99 -9.03 8.23
N SER A 260 -24.31 -8.79 8.14
CA SER A 260 -25.27 -9.60 7.38
C SER A 260 -24.88 -9.83 5.91
N TYR A 261 -24.06 -8.95 5.32
CA TYR A 261 -23.59 -9.06 3.93
C TYR A 261 -22.21 -9.70 3.77
N PHE A 262 -21.48 -9.97 4.87
CA PHE A 262 -20.10 -10.47 4.81
C PHE A 262 -19.98 -11.79 4.07
N ASP A 263 -20.85 -12.76 4.37
CA ASP A 263 -20.85 -14.07 3.71
C ASP A 263 -21.21 -14.01 2.23
N SER A 264 -22.20 -13.18 1.85
CA SER A 264 -22.57 -12.99 0.44
C SER A 264 -21.47 -12.29 -0.36
N ALA A 265 -20.87 -11.24 0.21
CA ALA A 265 -19.77 -10.50 -0.42
C ALA A 265 -18.54 -11.40 -0.58
N TYR A 266 -18.13 -12.11 0.47
CA TYR A 266 -16.99 -13.03 0.42
C TYR A 266 -17.19 -14.12 -0.63
N ARG A 267 -18.34 -14.81 -0.65
CA ARG A 267 -18.66 -15.86 -1.64
C ARG A 267 -18.70 -15.32 -3.07
N PHE A 268 -19.20 -14.10 -3.28
CA PHE A 268 -19.22 -13.47 -4.59
C PHE A 268 -17.81 -13.18 -5.10
N ILE A 269 -16.94 -12.60 -4.26
CA ILE A 269 -15.54 -12.31 -4.62
C ILE A 269 -14.76 -13.61 -4.88
N GLU A 270 -14.90 -14.64 -4.04
CA GLU A 270 -14.29 -15.96 -4.28
C GLU A 270 -14.88 -16.70 -5.49
N SER A 271 -16.09 -16.35 -5.96
CA SER A 271 -16.61 -16.83 -7.26
C SER A 271 -16.00 -16.09 -8.45
N ALA A 272 -15.76 -14.79 -8.31
CA ALA A 272 -15.05 -13.99 -9.31
C ALA A 272 -13.60 -14.46 -9.47
N LYS A 273 -12.91 -14.75 -8.36
CA LYS A 273 -11.52 -15.26 -8.33
C LYS A 273 -11.33 -16.59 -9.06
N ARG A 274 -12.39 -17.42 -9.10
CA ARG A 274 -12.42 -18.69 -9.86
C ARG A 274 -12.90 -18.52 -11.30
N THR A 275 -13.33 -17.34 -11.70
CA THR A 275 -13.69 -17.03 -13.09
C THR A 275 -12.41 -16.65 -13.87
N GLN A 276 -12.25 -17.17 -15.08
CA GLN A 276 -11.13 -16.80 -15.94
C GLN A 276 -11.12 -15.29 -16.20
N HIS A 277 -9.99 -14.63 -15.98
CA HIS A 277 -9.84 -13.16 -16.01
C HIS A 277 -10.83 -12.41 -15.09
N GLY A 278 -11.29 -13.06 -14.02
CA GLY A 278 -12.17 -12.45 -13.02
C GLY A 278 -11.52 -11.26 -12.32
N ARG A 279 -12.22 -10.12 -12.27
CA ARG A 279 -11.77 -8.86 -11.67
C ARG A 279 -12.95 -8.16 -11.03
N VAL A 280 -12.77 -7.71 -9.79
CA VAL A 280 -13.83 -7.19 -8.92
C VAL A 280 -13.60 -5.72 -8.64
N LEU A 281 -14.56 -4.86 -8.99
CA LEU A 281 -14.65 -3.49 -8.47
C LEU A 281 -15.62 -3.45 -7.30
N MET A 282 -15.12 -3.16 -6.11
CA MET A 282 -15.94 -2.89 -4.95
C MET A 282 -16.08 -1.37 -4.75
N HIS A 283 -17.32 -0.88 -4.69
CA HIS A 283 -17.58 0.56 -4.52
C HIS A 283 -18.75 0.85 -3.60
N CYS A 284 -18.79 2.08 -3.11
CA CYS A 284 -19.98 2.70 -2.54
C CYS A 284 -20.11 4.12 -3.13
N THR A 285 -20.93 4.99 -2.53
CA THR A 285 -21.04 6.41 -2.91
C THR A 285 -19.67 7.09 -3.02
N GLN A 286 -18.82 6.98 -1.99
CA GLN A 286 -17.54 7.72 -1.88
C GLN A 286 -16.27 6.85 -1.96
N GLY A 287 -16.37 5.54 -1.76
CA GLY A 287 -15.20 4.65 -1.65
C GLY A 287 -14.35 4.91 -0.40
N ILE A 288 -15.01 5.12 0.75
CA ILE A 288 -14.40 5.52 2.04
C ILE A 288 -14.73 4.53 3.15
N SER A 289 -16.03 4.28 3.40
CA SER A 289 -16.53 3.48 4.53
C SER A 289 -17.12 2.14 4.06
N ARG A 290 -18.42 2.05 3.70
CA ARG A 290 -19.11 0.78 3.33
C ARG A 290 -18.30 -0.20 2.48
N SER A 291 -17.76 0.25 1.35
CA SER A 291 -16.97 -0.61 0.46
C SER A 291 -15.58 -0.94 1.02
N ALA A 292 -14.97 -0.04 1.80
CA ALA A 292 -13.72 -0.33 2.47
C ALA A 292 -13.90 -1.39 3.56
N THR A 293 -15.00 -1.34 4.32
CA THR A 293 -15.36 -2.39 5.31
C THR A 293 -15.43 -3.77 4.67
N LEU A 294 -16.11 -3.89 3.52
CA LEU A 294 -16.22 -5.16 2.81
C LEU A 294 -14.86 -5.62 2.21
N VAL A 295 -14.00 -4.68 1.79
CA VAL A 295 -12.61 -5.00 1.40
C VAL A 295 -11.83 -5.54 2.60
N ILE A 296 -11.87 -4.87 3.76
CA ILE A 296 -11.13 -5.24 4.97
C ILE A 296 -11.59 -6.63 5.45
N MET A 297 -12.90 -6.87 5.52
CA MET A 297 -13.47 -8.19 5.83
C MET A 297 -12.97 -9.27 4.89
N TYR A 298 -12.95 -9.00 3.57
CA TYR A 298 -12.47 -9.96 2.60
C TYR A 298 -10.97 -10.22 2.76
N LEU A 299 -10.14 -9.20 3.00
CA LEU A 299 -8.70 -9.34 3.26
C LEU A 299 -8.44 -10.20 4.50
N MET A 300 -9.13 -9.94 5.62
CA MET A 300 -9.01 -10.77 6.83
C MET A 300 -9.28 -12.25 6.50
N ARG A 301 -10.45 -12.55 5.92
CA ARG A 301 -10.87 -13.92 5.59
C ARG A 301 -10.01 -14.60 4.52
N ALA A 302 -9.51 -13.88 3.53
CA ALA A 302 -8.81 -14.45 2.38
C ALA A 302 -7.30 -14.60 2.59
N ASN A 303 -6.71 -13.81 3.50
CA ASN A 303 -5.28 -13.78 3.75
C ASN A 303 -4.88 -14.26 5.17
N ASN A 304 -5.83 -14.67 6.01
CA ASN A 304 -5.62 -14.95 7.44
C ASN A 304 -4.93 -13.76 8.14
N TRP A 305 -5.47 -12.57 7.92
CA TRP A 305 -4.95 -11.32 8.48
C TRP A 305 -5.81 -10.83 9.64
N SER A 306 -5.15 -10.19 10.61
CA SER A 306 -5.79 -9.42 11.66
C SER A 306 -6.51 -8.19 11.10
N LEU A 307 -7.43 -7.63 11.87
CA LEU A 307 -8.14 -6.41 11.54
C LEU A 307 -7.17 -5.24 11.32
N VAL A 308 -6.18 -5.06 12.21
CA VAL A 308 -5.16 -3.99 12.07
C VAL A 308 -4.39 -4.12 10.75
N THR A 309 -3.84 -5.30 10.45
CA THR A 309 -3.08 -5.53 9.21
C THR A 309 -3.95 -5.30 7.98
N ALA A 310 -5.21 -5.75 7.99
CA ALA A 310 -6.13 -5.54 6.87
C ALA A 310 -6.53 -4.07 6.69
N VAL A 311 -6.71 -3.30 7.78
CA VAL A 311 -6.96 -1.85 7.76
C VAL A 311 -5.74 -1.09 7.24
N ASN A 312 -4.56 -1.34 7.81
CA ASN A 312 -3.30 -0.70 7.40
C ASN A 312 -3.01 -0.97 5.91
N PHE A 313 -3.20 -2.21 5.44
CA PHE A 313 -3.04 -2.56 4.03
C PHE A 313 -4.05 -1.83 3.11
N ALA A 314 -5.32 -1.74 3.52
CA ALA A 314 -6.34 -1.01 2.78
C ALA A 314 -6.05 0.51 2.75
N MET A 315 -5.60 1.11 3.85
CA MET A 315 -5.20 2.52 3.94
C MET A 315 -3.93 2.83 3.14
N ALA A 316 -2.93 1.95 3.15
CA ALA A 316 -1.73 2.09 2.33
C ALA A 316 -2.06 2.07 0.82
N SER A 317 -3.01 1.22 0.42
CA SER A 317 -3.51 1.10 -0.95
C SER A 317 -4.43 2.26 -1.36
N ARG A 318 -5.28 2.74 -0.44
CA ARG A 318 -6.22 3.86 -0.64
C ARG A 318 -6.32 4.70 0.64
N GLY A 319 -5.53 5.77 0.73
CA GLY A 319 -5.40 6.60 1.94
C GLY A 319 -6.62 7.45 2.35
N VAL A 320 -7.80 7.18 1.77
CA VAL A 320 -9.11 7.73 2.20
C VAL A 320 -10.03 6.66 2.80
N VAL A 321 -9.53 5.42 2.98
CA VAL A 321 -10.23 4.37 3.72
C VAL A 321 -10.45 4.83 5.16
N TYR A 322 -11.72 4.89 5.56
CA TYR A 322 -12.15 5.26 6.91
C TYR A 322 -13.57 4.71 7.18
N PRO A 323 -13.69 3.42 7.56
CA PRO A 323 -14.95 2.83 8.01
C PRO A 323 -15.56 3.60 9.18
N ASN A 324 -16.88 3.73 9.23
CA ASN A 324 -17.54 4.26 10.42
C ASN A 324 -17.38 3.31 11.62
N GLN A 325 -17.46 3.84 12.85
CA GLN A 325 -17.18 3.07 14.08
C GLN A 325 -18.09 1.84 14.28
N GLY A 326 -19.34 1.86 13.81
CA GLY A 326 -20.22 0.69 13.88
C GLY A 326 -19.76 -0.44 12.96
N PHE A 327 -19.25 -0.09 11.78
CA PHE A 327 -18.64 -1.06 10.87
C PHE A 327 -17.29 -1.58 11.36
N VAL A 328 -16.49 -0.77 12.06
CA VAL A 328 -15.28 -1.29 12.74
C VAL A 328 -15.68 -2.29 13.81
N LYS A 329 -16.70 -2.01 14.63
CA LYS A 329 -17.24 -2.99 15.59
C LYS A 329 -17.73 -4.27 14.91
N SER A 330 -18.41 -4.18 13.76
CA SER A 330 -18.77 -5.37 12.96
C SER A 330 -17.55 -6.16 12.50
N LEU A 331 -16.45 -5.49 12.13
CA LEU A 331 -15.19 -6.15 11.76
C LEU A 331 -14.48 -6.77 12.97
N MET A 332 -14.52 -6.15 14.16
CA MET A 332 -13.99 -6.74 15.39
C MET A 332 -14.76 -8.02 15.77
N VAL A 333 -16.09 -8.02 15.68
CA VAL A 333 -16.90 -9.23 15.90
C VAL A 333 -16.54 -10.33 14.90
N GLU A 334 -16.30 -9.96 13.64
CA GLU A 334 -15.85 -10.90 12.59
C GLU A 334 -14.43 -11.43 12.83
N GLU A 335 -13.49 -10.60 13.27
CA GLU A 335 -12.15 -11.01 13.68
C GLU A 335 -12.20 -12.03 14.83
N PHE A 336 -12.99 -11.74 15.87
CA PHE A 336 -13.21 -12.65 16.99
C PHE A 336 -13.87 -13.96 16.53
N ARG A 337 -14.82 -13.88 15.59
CA ARG A 337 -15.47 -15.07 15.00
C ARG A 337 -14.43 -15.98 14.31
N LEU A 338 -13.50 -15.39 13.56
CA LEU A 338 -12.44 -16.08 12.83
C LEU A 338 -11.34 -16.63 13.77
N TYR A 339 -10.83 -15.83 14.70
CA TYR A 339 -9.57 -16.09 15.41
C TYR A 339 -9.67 -16.16 16.93
N LYS A 340 -10.88 -16.08 17.50
CA LYS A 340 -11.13 -16.12 18.97
C LYS A 340 -10.41 -15.04 19.78
N GLY A 341 -10.04 -13.94 19.14
CA GLY A 341 -9.42 -12.77 19.74
C GLY A 341 -9.47 -11.58 18.79
N ASN A 342 -9.09 -10.40 19.29
CA ASN A 342 -9.05 -9.16 18.51
C ASN A 342 -7.65 -8.55 18.48
N SER A 343 -7.26 -7.95 17.35
CA SER A 343 -5.99 -7.22 17.27
C SER A 343 -6.06 -5.81 17.86
N ILE A 344 -7.24 -5.31 18.20
CA ILE A 344 -7.45 -4.03 18.90
C ILE A 344 -8.57 -4.11 19.93
N THR A 345 -8.46 -3.28 20.95
CA THR A 345 -9.54 -2.93 21.87
C THR A 345 -10.49 -1.88 21.27
N SER A 346 -11.63 -1.63 21.94
CA SER A 346 -12.59 -0.59 21.51
C SER A 346 -12.01 0.83 21.54
N ASP A 347 -11.09 1.09 22.47
CA ASP A 347 -10.51 2.43 22.68
C ASP A 347 -9.35 2.72 21.69
N GLU A 348 -8.80 1.66 21.08
CA GLU A 348 -7.78 1.73 20.04
C GLU A 348 -8.33 2.00 18.63
N VAL A 349 -9.65 1.96 18.42
CA VAL A 349 -10.29 2.12 17.10
C VAL A 349 -9.85 3.39 16.37
N ASP A 350 -9.87 4.54 17.06
CA ASP A 350 -9.50 5.82 16.43
C ASP A 350 -7.99 5.92 16.15
N ASN A 351 -7.15 5.22 16.92
CA ASN A 351 -5.70 5.12 16.68
C ASN A 351 -5.41 4.24 15.47
N MET A 352 -6.11 3.10 15.32
CA MET A 352 -6.04 2.24 14.14
C MET A 352 -6.45 3.00 12.87
N LEU A 353 -7.60 3.69 12.91
CA LEU A 353 -8.09 4.49 11.76
C LEU A 353 -7.22 5.71 11.42
N GLN A 354 -6.29 6.09 12.30
CA GLN A 354 -5.25 7.10 12.04
C GLN A 354 -3.91 6.49 11.58
N ASN A 355 -3.84 5.17 11.41
CA ASN A 355 -2.61 4.42 11.08
C ASN A 355 -1.51 4.65 12.15
N LEU A 356 -1.89 4.73 13.42
CA LEU A 356 -0.98 4.87 14.57
C LEU A 356 -0.64 3.52 15.22
N ILE A 357 -1.38 2.46 14.90
CA ILE A 357 -1.15 1.10 15.40
C ILE A 357 -0.38 0.30 14.33
N PRO A 358 0.80 -0.27 14.64
CA PRO A 358 1.53 -1.12 13.71
C PRO A 358 0.81 -2.45 13.48
N ASP A 359 1.17 -3.16 12.43
CA ASP A 359 0.60 -4.49 12.14
C ASP A 359 0.79 -5.45 13.33
N ARG A 360 -0.32 -6.01 13.80
CA ARG A 360 -0.37 -7.02 14.87
C ARG A 360 -0.68 -8.40 14.28
N PRO A 361 -0.04 -9.49 14.75
CA PRO A 361 -0.33 -10.83 14.26
C PRO A 361 -1.75 -11.27 14.65
N VAL A 362 -2.24 -12.33 14.00
CA VAL A 362 -3.48 -13.00 14.40
C VAL A 362 -3.26 -13.68 15.76
N ILE A 363 -4.09 -13.34 16.76
CA ILE A 363 -4.00 -13.88 18.12
C ILE A 363 -3.97 -15.41 18.14
N MET A 364 -4.83 -16.07 17.37
CA MET A 364 -4.86 -17.54 17.28
C MET A 364 -3.50 -18.14 16.87
N ASP A 365 -2.75 -17.48 15.98
CA ASP A 365 -1.47 -18.00 15.52
C ASP A 365 -0.36 -17.82 16.57
N VAL A 366 -0.41 -16.75 17.36
CA VAL A 366 0.44 -16.58 18.56
C VAL A 366 0.16 -17.70 19.57
N LEU A 367 -1.11 -18.06 19.78
CA LEU A 367 -1.53 -19.09 20.73
C LEU A 367 -1.20 -20.52 20.27
N LYS A 368 -1.39 -20.80 18.97
CA LYS A 368 -0.96 -22.05 18.33
C LYS A 368 0.55 -22.27 18.52
N ILE A 369 1.35 -21.22 18.34
CA ILE A 369 2.81 -21.27 18.46
C ILE A 369 3.26 -21.37 19.92
N ARG A 370 2.75 -20.50 20.82
CA ARG A 370 3.22 -20.41 22.21
C ARG A 370 2.74 -21.56 23.09
N PHE A 371 1.48 -21.96 22.96
CA PHE A 371 0.83 -22.91 23.86
C PHE A 371 0.41 -24.22 23.16
N GLY A 372 0.83 -24.45 21.90
CA GLY A 372 0.58 -25.69 21.17
C GLY A 372 -0.90 -25.95 20.81
N VAL A 373 -1.74 -24.91 20.84
CA VAL A 373 -3.19 -25.02 20.64
C VAL A 373 -3.52 -25.36 19.18
N LYS A 374 -4.63 -26.07 18.95
CA LYS A 374 -5.11 -26.52 17.62
C LYS A 374 -6.24 -25.65 17.10
N GLU A 375 -6.43 -25.64 15.78
CA GLU A 375 -7.46 -24.88 15.04
C GLU A 375 -8.89 -25.06 15.60
N ASN A 376 -9.21 -26.26 16.10
CA ASN A 376 -10.55 -26.66 16.54
C ASN A 376 -10.75 -26.60 18.06
N GLN A 377 -9.84 -25.98 18.78
CA GLN A 377 -9.89 -25.85 20.23
C GLN A 377 -10.48 -24.49 20.62
N ILE A 378 -11.47 -24.50 21.53
CA ILE A 378 -12.03 -23.27 22.10
C ILE A 378 -11.07 -22.86 23.21
N ILE A 379 -10.55 -21.64 23.09
CA ILE A 379 -9.63 -21.06 24.06
C ILE A 379 -10.42 -20.03 24.87
N ASP A 380 -10.46 -20.20 26.18
CA ASP A 380 -10.71 -19.08 27.10
C ASP A 380 -9.34 -18.58 27.58
N ILE A 381 -9.10 -17.28 27.43
CA ILE A 381 -7.90 -16.63 27.94
C ILE A 381 -8.38 -15.50 28.82
N SER A 382 -8.36 -15.77 30.12
CA SER A 382 -8.67 -14.82 31.16
C SER A 382 -7.52 -14.84 32.17
N ARG A 383 -7.24 -13.69 32.79
CA ARG A 383 -6.31 -13.60 33.92
C ARG A 383 -6.92 -14.28 35.16
N ASP A 384 -6.11 -14.45 36.20
CA ASP A 384 -6.54 -15.02 37.49
C ASP A 384 -7.69 -14.25 38.18
N ASP A 385 -7.89 -12.98 37.81
CA ASP A 385 -9.00 -12.12 38.26
C ASP A 385 -10.31 -12.32 37.45
N GLY A 386 -10.27 -13.13 36.39
CA GLY A 386 -11.39 -13.38 35.48
C GLY A 386 -11.55 -12.34 34.37
N GLU A 387 -10.66 -11.35 34.24
CA GLU A 387 -10.71 -10.43 33.10
C GLU A 387 -10.16 -11.09 31.83
N PRO A 388 -10.90 -11.03 30.69
CA PRO A 388 -10.42 -11.57 29.43
C PRO A 388 -9.16 -10.86 28.95
N ILE A 389 -8.20 -11.63 28.48
CA ILE A 389 -7.02 -11.15 27.74
C ILE A 389 -7.44 -10.86 26.30
N ARG A 390 -7.20 -9.63 25.84
CA ARG A 390 -7.83 -9.10 24.60
C ARG A 390 -6.84 -8.60 23.56
N THR A 391 -5.53 -8.71 23.81
CA THR A 391 -4.47 -8.19 22.93
C THR A 391 -3.31 -9.17 22.79
N VAL A 392 -2.50 -8.99 21.74
CA VAL A 392 -1.29 -9.81 21.50
C VAL A 392 -0.24 -9.54 22.57
N GLU A 393 -0.14 -8.29 23.02
CA GLU A 393 0.79 -7.81 24.04
C GLU A 393 0.52 -8.48 25.40
N GLU A 394 -0.73 -8.52 25.85
CA GLU A 394 -1.11 -9.24 27.07
C GLU A 394 -0.85 -10.76 26.97
N ILE A 395 -1.04 -11.36 25.79
CA ILE A 395 -0.69 -12.77 25.53
C ILE A 395 0.81 -12.99 25.57
N ALA A 396 1.62 -11.99 25.18
CA ALA A 396 3.07 -12.05 25.24
C ALA A 396 3.60 -11.87 26.69
N GLU A 397 2.91 -11.08 27.52
CA GLU A 397 3.25 -10.88 28.93
C GLU A 397 2.87 -12.05 29.86
N LEU A 398 2.05 -13.01 29.41
CA LEU A 398 1.81 -14.25 30.14
C LEU A 398 3.11 -14.98 30.48
N PRO A 399 3.23 -15.63 31.65
CA PRO A 399 4.35 -16.53 31.93
C PRO A 399 4.31 -17.76 31.01
N ASP A 400 5.45 -18.39 30.74
CA ASP A 400 5.52 -19.59 29.89
C ASP A 400 4.78 -20.79 30.50
N GLU A 401 4.60 -20.80 31.82
CA GLU A 401 3.86 -21.79 32.60
C GLU A 401 2.34 -21.51 32.65
N ALA A 402 1.81 -20.51 31.93
CA ALA A 402 0.40 -20.12 32.00
C ALA A 402 -0.55 -21.23 31.54
N GLU A 403 -1.49 -21.64 32.41
CA GLU A 403 -2.52 -22.61 32.06
C GLU A 403 -3.56 -21.99 31.12
N VAL A 404 -3.47 -22.32 29.83
CA VAL A 404 -4.49 -21.95 28.85
C VAL A 404 -5.64 -22.96 28.90
N PHE A 405 -6.83 -22.51 29.32
CA PHE A 405 -8.02 -23.36 29.41
C PHE A 405 -8.59 -23.67 28.03
N VAL A 406 -8.19 -24.83 27.52
CA VAL A 406 -8.60 -25.32 26.20
C VAL A 406 -9.74 -26.34 26.32
N SER A 407 -10.94 -25.94 25.88
CA SER A 407 -12.08 -26.86 25.77
C SER A 407 -12.24 -27.40 24.35
N VAL A 408 -12.36 -28.73 24.22
CA VAL A 408 -12.56 -29.41 22.94
C VAL A 408 -14.06 -29.42 22.60
N GLY A 409 -14.53 -28.33 22.00
CA GLY A 409 -15.91 -28.20 21.57
C GLY A 409 -16.27 -29.19 20.45
N LYS A 410 -17.18 -30.13 20.72
CA LYS A 410 -17.95 -30.76 19.65
C LYS A 410 -18.86 -29.69 19.03
N ALA A 411 -18.72 -29.46 17.72
CA ALA A 411 -19.56 -28.51 16.98
C ALA A 411 -21.05 -28.86 17.17
N GLY A 412 -21.76 -28.05 17.94
CA GLY A 412 -23.19 -28.25 18.23
C GLY A 412 -23.67 -27.67 19.56
N ASN A 413 -22.87 -27.74 20.64
CA ASN A 413 -23.28 -27.33 21.99
C ASN A 413 -22.31 -26.34 22.64
N ILE A 414 -22.53 -25.04 22.40
CA ILE A 414 -22.21 -24.01 23.38
C ILE A 414 -23.57 -23.47 23.83
N GLN A 415 -24.04 -23.91 25.00
CA GLN A 415 -25.19 -23.28 25.63
C GLN A 415 -24.79 -21.89 26.08
N GLU A 416 -25.60 -20.88 25.75
CA GLU A 416 -25.40 -19.52 26.24
C GLU A 416 -25.32 -19.51 27.77
N TYR A 417 -24.30 -18.84 28.31
CA TYR A 417 -24.07 -18.79 29.75
C TYR A 417 -25.11 -17.88 30.42
N SER A 418 -26.28 -18.45 30.70
CA SER A 418 -27.40 -17.76 31.33
C SER A 418 -27.02 -17.29 32.73
N GLN A 419 -26.83 -15.98 32.89
CA GLN A 419 -26.65 -15.35 34.19
C GLN A 419 -27.86 -15.65 35.10
N ARG A 420 -27.64 -16.42 36.17
CA ARG A 420 -28.51 -16.45 37.36
C ARG A 420 -27.85 -15.58 38.43
N GLY A 421 -28.49 -14.60 39.06
CA GLY A 421 -29.83 -14.03 38.85
C GLY A 421 -30.37 -13.42 40.14
N THR A 422 -31.07 -12.29 40.08
CA THR A 422 -31.87 -11.75 41.19
C THR A 422 -33.12 -11.02 40.70
N LYS A 423 -34.27 -11.45 41.20
CA LYS A 423 -35.60 -10.81 41.21
C LYS A 423 -36.44 -11.56 42.28
N PRO A 424 -37.43 -10.95 42.97
CA PRO A 424 -38.47 -10.13 42.32
C PRO A 424 -38.95 -8.88 43.11
N GLN A 425 -39.68 -7.98 42.41
CA GLN A 425 -41.00 -7.47 42.84
C GLN A 425 -41.71 -6.67 41.72
N GLN A 426 -43.03 -6.54 41.88
CA GLN A 426 -44.08 -5.89 41.04
C GLN A 426 -45.23 -5.52 42.03
N PRO A 427 -46.33 -4.80 41.69
CA PRO A 427 -46.82 -4.18 40.43
C PRO A 427 -47.21 -2.67 40.70
N PRO A 428 -48.22 -1.96 40.11
CA PRO A 428 -49.13 -2.26 38.97
C PRO A 428 -49.44 -1.14 37.92
N ILE A 429 -49.65 -1.61 36.68
CA ILE A 429 -50.76 -1.37 35.70
C ILE A 429 -51.58 -0.05 35.74
N HIS A 430 -51.60 0.66 34.59
CA HIS A 430 -52.76 1.22 33.82
C HIS A 430 -52.24 1.94 32.52
N GLY A 431 -52.97 2.16 31.41
CA GLY A 431 -54.26 1.60 30.96
C GLY A 431 -54.95 2.34 29.77
N SER A 432 -54.88 1.80 28.53
CA SER A 432 -55.62 2.26 27.30
C SER A 432 -55.17 3.62 26.67
N SER A 433 -55.53 4.08 25.45
CA SER A 433 -56.24 3.49 24.27
C SER A 433 -55.94 4.26 22.95
N ALA A 434 -55.91 3.51 21.83
CA ALA A 434 -56.44 3.71 20.47
C ALA A 434 -56.72 5.09 19.77
N SER A 435 -56.53 5.07 18.42
CA SER A 435 -57.51 5.49 17.37
C SER A 435 -57.30 6.78 16.50
N ARG A 436 -56.84 6.55 15.25
CA ARG A 436 -57.44 6.95 13.94
C ARG A 436 -57.26 8.35 13.25
N TYR A 437 -56.90 8.24 11.96
CA TYR A 437 -57.34 8.96 10.72
C TYR A 437 -56.94 10.43 10.40
N ALA A 438 -56.62 10.59 9.11
CA ALA A 438 -56.22 11.76 8.30
C ALA A 438 -57.43 12.65 7.86
N PRO A 439 -57.40 13.57 6.83
CA PRO A 439 -56.31 14.02 5.93
C PRO A 439 -56.26 15.55 5.54
N SER A 440 -55.27 15.90 4.69
CA SER A 440 -55.26 16.92 3.59
C SER A 440 -55.43 18.44 3.85
N ASN A 441 -54.53 19.28 3.28
CA ASN A 441 -54.83 19.99 2.02
C ASN A 441 -53.64 20.71 1.32
N HIS A 442 -53.82 21.05 0.04
CA HIS A 442 -52.82 21.62 -0.90
C HIS A 442 -52.44 23.11 -0.71
N ARG A 443 -51.23 23.49 -1.18
CA ARG A 443 -51.04 24.57 -2.21
C ARG A 443 -49.63 24.60 -2.83
N GLN A 444 -49.58 25.07 -4.08
CA GLN A 444 -48.43 25.37 -4.96
C GLN A 444 -48.80 26.66 -5.75
N PRO A 445 -47.93 27.31 -6.57
CA PRO A 445 -46.46 27.41 -6.56
C PRO A 445 -45.98 28.90 -6.74
N HIS A 446 -44.76 29.09 -7.29
CA HIS A 446 -43.98 30.33 -7.58
C HIS A 446 -42.99 30.75 -6.47
N SER A 447 -41.74 31.17 -6.76
CA SER A 447 -41.06 31.42 -8.05
C SER A 447 -39.62 30.86 -8.07
N ARG A 448 -39.19 30.31 -9.21
CA ARG A 448 -37.79 29.96 -9.50
C ARG A 448 -37.20 31.06 -10.39
N HIS A 449 -36.16 31.78 -9.92
CA HIS A 449 -34.95 32.00 -10.76
C HIS A 449 -33.72 32.63 -10.06
N GLN A 450 -33.82 33.23 -8.87
CA GLN A 450 -32.65 33.84 -8.20
C GLN A 450 -31.94 32.97 -7.14
N GLN A 451 -32.45 31.78 -6.84
CA GLN A 451 -31.92 30.95 -5.74
C GLN A 451 -30.92 29.87 -6.19
N GLN A 452 -30.71 29.69 -7.50
CA GLN A 452 -29.91 28.59 -8.07
C GLN A 452 -28.41 28.90 -8.18
N GLU A 453 -28.00 30.18 -8.14
CA GLU A 453 -26.59 30.57 -8.14
C GLU A 453 -25.98 30.60 -6.73
N ARG A 454 -26.77 30.97 -5.70
CA ARG A 454 -26.30 30.97 -4.30
C ARG A 454 -26.04 29.55 -3.77
N THR A 455 -26.83 28.54 -4.18
CA THR A 455 -26.58 27.14 -3.79
C THR A 455 -25.28 26.59 -4.35
N ARG A 456 -24.85 27.05 -5.54
CA ARG A 456 -23.63 26.57 -6.20
C ARG A 456 -22.33 27.07 -5.52
N GLN A 457 -22.37 28.20 -4.83
CA GLN A 457 -21.26 28.67 -4.00
C GLN A 457 -21.27 28.04 -2.60
N GLN A 458 -22.44 27.77 -2.02
CA GLN A 458 -22.56 27.06 -0.74
C GLN A 458 -22.02 25.63 -0.84
N PHE A 459 -22.41 24.87 -1.88
CA PHE A 459 -21.99 23.47 -2.10
C PHE A 459 -20.47 23.31 -2.34
N ARG A 460 -19.76 24.40 -2.64
CA ARG A 460 -18.30 24.42 -2.79
C ARG A 460 -17.54 24.58 -1.47
N ARG A 461 -18.22 24.86 -0.34
CA ARG A 461 -17.63 24.87 1.01
C ARG A 461 -17.76 23.54 1.73
N ASP A 462 -18.78 22.74 1.41
CA ASP A 462 -19.07 21.47 2.08
C ASP A 462 -18.31 20.25 1.50
N LEU A 463 -17.36 20.49 0.58
CA LEU A 463 -16.49 19.49 -0.04
C LEU A 463 -15.08 19.40 0.59
N GLN A 464 -14.85 20.01 1.76
CA GLN A 464 -13.57 19.95 2.46
C GLN A 464 -13.56 18.85 3.53
N SER A 465 -12.46 18.10 3.58
CA SER A 465 -12.28 17.02 4.55
C SER A 465 -12.11 17.58 5.98
N PRO A 466 -12.45 16.82 7.04
CA PRO A 466 -12.23 17.25 8.43
C PRO A 466 -10.77 17.66 8.72
N ARG A 467 -9.80 17.06 8.02
CA ARG A 467 -8.37 17.33 8.12
C ARG A 467 -7.96 18.72 7.61
N GLU A 468 -8.75 19.32 6.72
CA GLU A 468 -8.50 20.68 6.18
C GLU A 468 -9.04 21.78 7.09
N ARG A 469 -10.05 21.51 7.93
CA ARG A 469 -10.56 22.49 8.92
C ARG A 469 -9.50 22.80 9.98
N ILE A 470 -8.86 21.74 10.51
CA ILE A 470 -7.81 21.82 11.54
C ILE A 470 -6.61 22.68 11.10
N PHE A 471 -6.27 22.68 9.81
CA PHE A 471 -5.14 23.46 9.30
C PHE A 471 -5.44 24.96 9.09
N ARG A 472 -6.72 25.36 8.98
CA ARG A 472 -7.09 26.77 8.78
C ARG A 472 -7.29 27.55 10.07
N GLU A 473 -7.66 26.87 11.15
CA GLU A 473 -7.85 27.50 12.48
C GLU A 473 -6.52 27.81 13.21
N ARG A 474 -5.36 27.49 12.62
CA ARG A 474 -4.03 27.93 13.07
C ARG A 474 -3.39 28.99 12.16
N SER A 475 -4.21 29.78 11.47
CA SER A 475 -3.77 30.90 10.60
C SER A 475 -4.46 32.22 10.95
N SER A 476 -4.57 32.51 12.24
CA SER A 476 -4.81 33.86 12.77
C SER A 476 -3.84 34.11 13.93
N SER A 477 -2.95 35.09 13.76
CA SER A 477 -2.00 35.49 14.78
C SER A 477 -2.69 36.29 15.88
N GLU A 478 -2.70 35.77 17.11
CA GLU A 478 -2.27 36.44 18.35
C GLU A 478 -2.61 35.58 19.58
N GLY A 479 -1.72 35.59 20.58
CA GLY A 479 -1.97 34.97 21.89
C GLY A 479 -1.61 33.48 22.03
N ILE A 480 -0.42 33.22 22.58
CA ILE A 480 -0.18 32.46 23.83
C ILE A 480 1.34 32.37 24.01
N VAL A 481 1.86 33.29 24.83
CA VAL A 481 3.01 33.01 25.70
C VAL A 481 2.47 32.19 26.89
N ASP A 482 3.34 31.44 27.57
CA ASP A 482 3.04 30.50 28.66
C ASP A 482 2.37 29.18 28.23
N THR A 483 3.20 28.16 27.97
CA THR A 483 3.33 26.94 28.81
C THR A 483 4.51 26.10 28.28
N LEU A 484 5.74 26.60 28.42
CA LEU A 484 6.98 25.84 28.17
C LEU A 484 8.06 26.22 29.19
N GLN A 485 7.72 26.14 30.48
CA GLN A 485 8.72 26.27 31.54
C GLN A 485 8.35 25.47 32.80
N GLN A 486 8.32 24.14 32.66
CA GLN A 486 8.45 23.18 33.78
C GLN A 486 8.72 21.77 33.22
N ILE A 487 10.01 21.41 33.16
CA ILE A 487 10.67 20.08 33.36
C ILE A 487 12.11 20.23 32.85
N GLU A 488 12.89 20.99 33.63
CA GLU A 488 14.35 21.17 33.63
C GLU A 488 14.54 22.20 34.77
N THR A 489 14.77 21.81 36.02
CA THR A 489 15.96 21.11 36.56
C THR A 489 15.69 20.47 37.94
N CYS A 490 16.69 19.76 38.49
CA CYS A 490 16.72 19.00 39.76
C CYS A 490 16.10 17.58 39.69
N GLY A 491 16.83 16.51 40.02
CA GLY A 491 18.23 16.42 40.46
C GLY A 491 18.80 15.00 40.36
N ARG A 492 20.14 14.89 40.47
CA ARG A 492 20.89 13.62 40.39
C ARG A 492 20.52 12.70 41.56
N ASN A 493 20.34 11.41 41.31
CA ASN A 493 20.44 10.36 42.33
C ASN A 493 21.77 9.60 42.13
N PRO A 494 22.74 9.65 43.05
CA PRO A 494 24.09 9.13 42.85
C PRO A 494 24.32 7.71 43.41
N ASP A 495 23.42 6.75 43.16
CA ASP A 495 23.64 5.33 43.49
C ASP A 495 22.87 4.40 42.52
N ALA A 496 23.43 4.17 41.33
CA ALA A 496 22.96 3.15 40.39
C ALA A 496 24.16 2.45 39.72
N PRO A 497 24.15 1.10 39.60
CA PRO A 497 25.32 0.34 39.17
C PRO A 497 25.67 0.57 37.70
N ARG A 498 26.97 0.77 37.42
CA ARG A 498 27.52 1.06 36.09
C ARG A 498 27.42 -0.16 35.16
N THR A 499 26.50 -0.13 34.19
CA THR A 499 26.55 -1.03 33.03
C THR A 499 27.70 -0.62 32.10
N ARG A 500 28.64 -1.55 31.86
CA ARG A 500 29.80 -1.32 30.99
C ARG A 500 29.39 -1.25 29.52
N SER A 501 30.00 -0.33 28.78
CA SER A 501 29.99 -0.30 27.32
C SER A 501 30.67 -1.56 26.76
N PHE A 502 30.00 -2.28 25.86
CA PHE A 502 30.65 -3.30 25.04
C PHE A 502 31.50 -2.64 23.95
N GLN A 503 32.82 -2.76 24.07
CA GLN A 503 33.73 -2.63 22.92
C GLN A 503 33.68 -3.95 22.14
N LEU A 504 33.63 -3.86 20.81
CA LEU A 504 33.70 -5.02 19.93
C LEU A 504 35.16 -5.33 19.63
N ASP A 505 35.79 -6.17 20.46
CA ASP A 505 37.16 -6.63 20.21
C ASP A 505 37.20 -7.61 19.02
N THR A 506 38.07 -7.31 18.06
CA THR A 506 38.30 -8.13 16.88
C THR A 506 39.46 -9.10 17.13
N ALA A 507 39.14 -10.33 17.55
CA ALA A 507 40.11 -11.44 17.53
C ALA A 507 39.43 -12.82 17.47
N ASN A 508 39.90 -13.66 16.55
CA ASN A 508 39.76 -15.13 16.52
C ASN A 508 38.34 -15.74 16.66
N ALA A 509 37.69 -15.92 15.51
CA ALA A 509 36.70 -16.98 15.33
C ALA A 509 37.12 -17.84 14.11
N GLU A 510 37.40 -19.12 14.35
CA GLU A 510 37.72 -20.08 13.29
C GLU A 510 36.49 -20.38 12.41
N SER A 511 36.71 -20.66 11.14
CA SER A 511 35.66 -20.87 10.14
C SER A 511 34.85 -22.15 10.36
N PRO A 512 33.52 -22.09 10.57
CA PRO A 512 32.68 -23.28 10.54
C PRO A 512 32.39 -23.69 9.09
N THR A 513 33.14 -24.67 8.59
CA THR A 513 32.83 -25.38 7.34
C THR A 513 31.72 -26.39 7.59
N THR A 514 30.47 -25.92 7.68
CA THR A 514 29.29 -26.80 7.73
C THR A 514 28.61 -26.87 6.36
N THR A 515 28.87 -27.97 5.65
CA THR A 515 28.07 -28.35 4.48
C THR A 515 26.60 -28.51 4.91
N PRO A 516 25.62 -28.05 4.12
CA PRO A 516 24.21 -28.25 4.46
C PRO A 516 23.88 -29.75 4.51
N PRO A 517 22.96 -30.18 5.39
CA PRO A 517 22.63 -31.59 5.53
C PRO A 517 22.11 -32.15 4.20
N VAL A 518 22.65 -33.30 3.80
CA VAL A 518 22.22 -34.00 2.59
C VAL A 518 20.76 -34.43 2.77
N GLU A 519 19.85 -33.78 2.04
CA GLU A 519 18.43 -34.11 2.06
C GLU A 519 18.22 -35.55 1.59
N ASP A 520 17.42 -36.30 2.33
CA ASP A 520 17.05 -37.69 2.00
C ASP A 520 16.52 -37.77 0.55
N PRO A 521 17.12 -38.60 -0.32
CA PRO A 521 16.71 -38.74 -1.71
C PRO A 521 15.22 -39.07 -1.89
N GLU A 522 14.61 -39.85 -1.00
CA GLU A 522 13.17 -40.18 -1.07
C GLU A 522 12.29 -38.96 -0.71
N VAL A 523 12.72 -38.16 0.26
CA VAL A 523 12.04 -36.91 0.64
C VAL A 523 12.12 -35.88 -0.50
N ALA A 524 13.29 -35.75 -1.13
CA ALA A 524 13.50 -34.85 -2.25
C ALA A 524 12.70 -35.29 -3.50
N GLU A 525 12.63 -36.59 -3.81
CA GLU A 525 11.80 -37.14 -4.88
C GLU A 525 10.30 -36.91 -4.61
N ARG A 526 9.84 -37.15 -3.38
CA ARG A 526 8.45 -36.90 -2.98
C ARG A 526 8.07 -35.42 -3.10
N LYS A 527 8.92 -34.50 -2.62
CA LYS A 527 8.72 -33.05 -2.77
C LYS A 527 8.62 -32.66 -4.25
N PHE A 528 9.52 -33.17 -5.08
CA PHE A 528 9.51 -32.92 -6.52
C PHE A 528 8.22 -33.42 -7.19
N ARG A 529 7.74 -34.63 -6.85
CA ARG A 529 6.50 -35.19 -7.41
C ARG A 529 5.25 -34.39 -7.05
N GLU A 530 5.15 -33.85 -5.84
CA GLU A 530 4.01 -33.00 -5.46
C GLU A 530 4.07 -31.61 -6.12
N LEU A 531 5.25 -30.99 -6.19
CA LEU A 531 5.44 -29.74 -6.92
C LEU A 531 5.16 -29.89 -8.44
N TRP A 532 5.51 -31.05 -9.02
CA TRP A 532 5.22 -31.36 -10.41
C TRP A 532 3.72 -31.40 -10.71
N LYS A 533 2.94 -32.10 -9.88
CA LYS A 533 1.47 -32.17 -10.02
C LYS A 533 0.81 -30.80 -9.93
N LEU A 534 1.32 -29.93 -9.04
CA LEU A 534 0.82 -28.56 -8.88
C LEU A 534 1.16 -27.68 -10.09
N SER A 535 2.35 -27.84 -10.67
CA SER A 535 2.84 -26.99 -11.76
C SER A 535 2.36 -27.44 -13.15
N PHE A 536 2.19 -28.75 -13.36
CA PHE A 536 1.87 -29.33 -14.68
C PHE A 536 0.75 -30.39 -14.58
N PRO A 537 -0.47 -30.03 -14.11
CA PRO A 537 -1.54 -30.99 -13.78
C PRO A 537 -2.07 -31.81 -14.97
N SER A 538 -1.79 -31.39 -16.19
CA SER A 538 -2.19 -32.02 -17.46
C SER A 538 -1.08 -32.84 -18.14
N MET A 539 0.11 -32.90 -17.55
CA MET A 539 1.29 -33.57 -18.10
C MET A 539 1.78 -34.69 -17.18
N GLY A 540 2.34 -35.76 -17.77
CA GLY A 540 2.90 -36.88 -17.04
C GLY A 540 4.18 -36.49 -16.30
N LEU A 541 4.50 -37.24 -15.25
CA LEU A 541 5.71 -37.03 -14.48
C LEU A 541 6.95 -37.40 -15.31
N ILE A 542 7.84 -36.43 -15.54
CA ILE A 542 9.24 -36.72 -15.86
C ILE A 542 9.95 -36.96 -14.53
N GLU A 543 10.63 -38.09 -14.37
CA GLU A 543 11.35 -38.38 -13.13
C GLU A 543 12.47 -37.37 -12.88
N ARG A 544 12.66 -36.97 -11.62
CA ARG A 544 13.70 -36.00 -11.22
C ARG A 544 15.09 -36.39 -11.73
N GLY A 545 15.39 -37.69 -11.67
CA GLY A 545 16.65 -38.27 -12.15
C GLY A 545 16.86 -38.20 -13.68
N ALA A 546 15.82 -37.97 -14.48
CA ALA A 546 15.96 -37.70 -15.91
C ALA A 546 16.33 -36.24 -16.17
N LEU A 547 15.72 -35.29 -15.45
CA LEU A 547 16.03 -33.87 -15.54
C LEU A 547 17.45 -33.56 -15.01
N LEU A 548 17.86 -34.21 -13.92
CA LEU A 548 19.22 -34.07 -13.36
C LEU A 548 20.33 -34.64 -14.26
N LYS A 549 19.99 -35.41 -15.31
CA LYS A 549 20.97 -35.83 -16.34
C LYS A 549 21.21 -34.77 -17.41
N ILE A 550 20.37 -33.73 -17.48
CA ILE A 550 20.54 -32.60 -18.40
C ILE A 550 21.69 -31.72 -17.87
N LYS A 551 22.89 -31.90 -18.43
CA LYS A 551 24.11 -31.18 -17.99
C LYS A 551 24.15 -29.70 -18.38
N ARG A 552 23.22 -29.24 -19.23
CA ARG A 552 23.13 -27.87 -19.75
C ARG A 552 21.92 -27.18 -19.14
N PRO A 553 22.11 -26.19 -18.24
CA PRO A 553 21.01 -25.60 -17.49
C PRO A 553 20.02 -24.85 -18.39
N GLU A 554 20.47 -24.35 -19.55
CA GLU A 554 19.62 -23.69 -20.55
C GLU A 554 18.53 -24.69 -21.03
N ILE A 555 18.96 -25.87 -21.48
CA ILE A 555 18.07 -26.94 -21.95
C ILE A 555 17.06 -27.35 -20.87
N LEU A 556 17.45 -27.36 -19.59
CA LEU A 556 16.55 -27.65 -18.48
C LEU A 556 15.47 -26.56 -18.32
N MET A 557 15.86 -25.28 -18.41
CA MET A 557 14.91 -24.16 -18.39
C MET A 557 13.92 -24.23 -19.57
N ASP A 558 14.41 -24.57 -20.77
CA ASP A 558 13.59 -24.68 -21.98
C ASP A 558 12.59 -25.86 -21.91
N VAL A 559 12.99 -26.99 -21.32
CA VAL A 559 12.06 -28.08 -21.00
C VAL A 559 10.99 -27.60 -20.02
N MET A 560 11.31 -26.80 -19.00
CA MET A 560 10.30 -26.25 -18.08
C MET A 560 9.36 -25.25 -18.74
N LEU A 561 9.85 -24.38 -19.64
CA LEU A 561 9.01 -23.49 -20.45
C LEU A 561 8.09 -24.28 -21.39
N GLY A 562 8.63 -25.27 -22.10
CA GLY A 562 7.86 -26.16 -22.97
C GLY A 562 6.79 -26.93 -22.20
N MET A 563 7.12 -27.50 -21.04
CA MET A 563 6.17 -28.14 -20.13
C MET A 563 5.04 -27.19 -19.72
N SER A 564 5.34 -25.92 -19.42
CA SER A 564 4.33 -24.91 -19.08
C SER A 564 3.41 -24.61 -20.26
N SER A 565 3.96 -24.30 -21.43
CA SER A 565 3.18 -23.98 -22.64
C SER A 565 2.32 -25.15 -23.13
N LEU A 566 2.82 -26.39 -23.01
CA LEU A 566 2.08 -27.61 -23.35
C LEU A 566 1.00 -27.93 -22.32
N SER A 567 1.26 -27.71 -21.02
CA SER A 567 0.30 -28.04 -19.96
C SER A 567 -0.93 -27.13 -19.98
N CYS A 568 -0.76 -25.85 -20.30
CA CYS A 568 -1.86 -24.89 -20.45
C CYS A 568 -2.50 -24.90 -21.85
N GLY A 569 -1.98 -25.69 -22.79
CA GLY A 569 -2.48 -25.78 -24.17
C GLY A 569 -2.20 -24.56 -25.04
N ALA A 570 -1.26 -23.70 -24.64
CA ALA A 570 -0.89 -22.48 -25.38
C ALA A 570 -0.11 -22.77 -26.67
N LEU A 571 0.57 -23.92 -26.75
CA LEU A 571 1.27 -24.42 -27.94
C LEU A 571 1.08 -25.94 -28.05
N THR A 572 1.07 -26.46 -29.27
CA THR A 572 1.27 -27.89 -29.55
C THR A 572 2.76 -28.24 -29.53
N LEU A 573 3.08 -29.54 -29.41
CA LEU A 573 4.47 -30.03 -29.46
C LEU A 573 5.15 -29.73 -30.81
N GLN A 574 4.38 -29.68 -31.90
CA GLN A 574 4.87 -29.36 -33.23
C GLN A 574 5.19 -27.86 -33.37
N GLU A 575 4.31 -26.98 -32.90
CA GLU A 575 4.57 -25.53 -32.86
C GLU A 575 5.75 -25.20 -31.94
N PHE A 576 5.84 -25.85 -30.77
CA PHE A 576 6.98 -25.68 -29.87
C PHE A 576 8.30 -26.13 -30.53
N SER A 577 8.30 -27.28 -31.22
CA SER A 577 9.47 -27.73 -32.00
C SER A 577 9.83 -26.75 -33.11
N GLN A 578 8.86 -26.12 -33.77
CA GLN A 578 9.09 -25.12 -34.81
C GLN A 578 9.69 -23.83 -34.22
N ARG A 579 9.22 -23.37 -33.05
CA ARG A 579 9.81 -22.23 -32.33
C ARG A 579 11.27 -22.47 -31.93
N LEU A 580 11.63 -23.69 -31.53
CA LEU A 580 13.04 -24.01 -31.26
C LEU A 580 13.92 -23.91 -32.52
N ILE A 581 13.38 -24.20 -33.71
CA ILE A 581 14.10 -24.00 -34.98
C ILE A 581 14.27 -22.50 -35.26
N GLU A 582 13.22 -21.70 -35.09
CA GLU A 582 13.25 -20.23 -35.28
C GLU A 582 14.23 -19.53 -34.33
N LEU A 583 14.40 -20.06 -33.11
CA LEU A 583 15.34 -19.58 -32.11
C LEU A 583 16.78 -20.12 -32.29
N GLY A 584 17.05 -20.90 -33.35
CA GLY A 584 18.39 -21.36 -33.70
C GLY A 584 18.93 -22.54 -32.90
N TYR A 585 18.07 -23.38 -32.30
CA TYR A 585 18.52 -24.54 -31.53
C TYR A 585 19.15 -25.63 -32.41
N ALA A 586 20.28 -26.15 -31.94
CA ALA A 586 20.94 -27.31 -32.55
C ALA A 586 20.00 -28.53 -32.57
N ASP A 587 20.06 -29.31 -33.66
CA ASP A 587 19.17 -30.46 -33.88
C ASP A 587 19.21 -31.49 -32.75
N SER A 588 20.39 -31.74 -32.18
CA SER A 588 20.58 -32.68 -31.06
C SER A 588 19.87 -32.22 -29.78
N ASP A 589 19.97 -30.92 -29.47
CA ASP A 589 19.36 -30.34 -28.27
C ASP A 589 17.84 -30.31 -28.43
N ARG A 590 17.35 -29.90 -29.61
CA ARG A 590 15.92 -29.93 -29.96
C ARG A 590 15.34 -31.33 -29.85
N GLN A 591 16.03 -32.36 -30.37
CA GLN A 591 15.56 -33.75 -30.26
C GLN A 591 15.49 -34.23 -28.81
N ALA A 592 16.48 -33.88 -27.97
CA ALA A 592 16.47 -34.24 -26.55
C ALA A 592 15.30 -33.59 -25.78
N VAL A 593 15.04 -32.30 -26.02
CA VAL A 593 13.90 -31.57 -25.43
C VAL A 593 12.57 -32.20 -25.87
N ILE A 594 12.36 -32.38 -27.18
CA ILE A 594 11.10 -32.90 -27.72
C ILE A 594 10.83 -34.34 -27.26
N ALA A 595 11.86 -35.21 -27.16
CA ALA A 595 11.69 -36.58 -26.68
C ALA A 595 11.22 -36.64 -25.21
N LEU A 596 11.73 -35.75 -24.35
CA LEU A 596 11.30 -35.65 -22.95
C LEU A 596 9.85 -35.15 -22.83
N LEU A 597 9.49 -34.11 -23.59
CA LEU A 597 8.15 -33.53 -23.60
C LEU A 597 7.10 -34.50 -24.17
N ASP A 598 7.44 -35.25 -25.22
CA ASP A 598 6.59 -36.29 -25.80
C ASP A 598 6.38 -37.47 -24.83
N THR A 599 7.42 -37.88 -24.12
CA THR A 599 7.32 -38.92 -23.07
C THR A 599 6.35 -38.48 -21.96
N ALA A 600 6.48 -37.24 -21.47
CA ALA A 600 5.57 -36.66 -20.48
C ALA A 600 4.12 -36.56 -21.00
N ARG A 601 3.92 -36.18 -22.26
CA ARG A 601 2.59 -36.09 -22.90
C ARG A 601 1.94 -37.48 -23.07
N ARG A 602 2.70 -38.50 -23.48
CA ARG A 602 2.16 -39.86 -23.69
C ARG A 602 1.74 -40.54 -22.39
N ALA A 603 2.44 -40.25 -21.28
CA ALA A 603 2.14 -40.82 -19.97
C ALA A 603 0.77 -40.41 -19.38
N THR A 604 0.05 -39.43 -19.96
CA THR A 604 -1.32 -39.05 -19.53
C THR A 604 -2.44 -39.73 -20.32
N GLY A 605 -2.11 -40.62 -21.26
CA GLY A 605 -3.09 -41.43 -21.99
C GLY A 605 -3.92 -40.67 -23.04
N ARG A 606 -3.71 -39.37 -23.24
CA ARG A 606 -4.34 -38.60 -24.32
C ARG A 606 -3.54 -38.70 -25.63
N VAL A 607 -3.81 -39.76 -26.38
CA VAL A 607 -3.53 -39.77 -27.82
C VAL A 607 -4.52 -38.82 -28.51
N VAL A 608 -4.14 -37.55 -28.63
CA VAL A 608 -4.73 -36.63 -29.61
C VAL A 608 -3.92 -36.79 -30.89
N GLY A 609 -4.55 -37.43 -31.88
CA GLY A 609 -4.09 -37.46 -33.27
C GLY A 609 -4.57 -36.25 -34.05
#